data_AF-A0A7C3JA95-F1
#
_entry.id   AF-A0A7C3JA95-F1
#
_cell.length_a   1.000
_cell.length_b   1.000
_cell.length_c   1.000
_cell.angle_alpha   90.00
_cell.angle_beta   90.00
_cell.angle_gamma   90.00
#
_symmetry.space_group_name_H-M   'P 1'
#
loop_
_entity.id
_entity.type
_entity.pdbx_description
1 polymer ?
#
loop_
_entity_poly.entity_id
_entity_poly.type
_entity_poly.pdbx_seq_one_letter_code
_entity_poly.pdbx_strand_id
1 'polypeptide(L)'
;MMQKSIWRVLLGTLVSAMGGLGMTNSIFPLLLVRLMEEIPLDILINIRDAGPQMALLWAIGGAVVGWLGGGRTGALVIGFCGGMTGYWLGAVAAKGDPQFIIWGTVIGLLYGIPGGLVMGRVFPRTVSEM
;
A
#
# COMPACT_ATOMS: atom_id res chain seq x y z
N MET A 1 -10.85 -30.06 -6.54
CA MET A 1 -9.65 -29.22 -6.26
C MET A 1 -9.83 -27.93 -7.03
N MET A 2 -10.29 -26.85 -6.39
CA MET A 2 -10.70 -25.62 -7.09
C MET A 2 -9.44 -24.93 -7.62
N GLN A 3 -9.27 -24.91 -8.95
CA GLN A 3 -8.14 -24.26 -9.61
C GLN A 3 -8.22 -22.76 -9.32
N LYS A 4 -7.41 -22.28 -8.37
CA LYS A 4 -7.33 -20.84 -8.05
C LYS A 4 -6.85 -20.13 -9.31
N SER A 5 -7.67 -19.23 -9.84
CA SER A 5 -7.39 -18.53 -11.10
C SER A 5 -6.10 -17.72 -10.98
N ILE A 6 -5.07 -18.13 -11.71
CA ILE A 6 -3.77 -17.45 -11.77
C ILE A 6 -3.91 -15.97 -12.17
N TRP A 7 -4.92 -15.66 -12.97
CA TRP A 7 -5.25 -14.30 -13.39
C TRP A 7 -5.63 -13.38 -12.23
N ARG A 8 -6.28 -13.91 -11.17
CA ARG A 8 -6.59 -13.11 -9.97
C ARG A 8 -5.32 -12.71 -9.24
N VAL A 9 -4.36 -13.62 -9.14
CA VAL A 9 -3.07 -13.36 -8.50
C VAL A 9 -2.31 -12.33 -9.31
N LEU A 10 -2.19 -12.53 -10.63
CA LEU A 10 -1.47 -11.61 -11.52
C LEU A 10 -2.07 -10.20 -11.50
N LEU A 11 -3.39 -10.09 -11.63
CA LEU A 11 -4.08 -8.81 -11.56
C LEU A 11 -3.92 -8.17 -10.18
N GLY A 12 -3.99 -8.98 -9.12
CA GLY A 12 -3.80 -8.51 -7.76
C GLY A 12 -2.40 -7.94 -7.54
N THR A 13 -1.37 -8.67 -7.94
CA THR A 13 0.03 -8.24 -7.91
C THR A 13 0.22 -6.92 -8.64
N LEU A 14 -0.28 -6.81 -9.88
CA LEU A 14 -0.10 -5.62 -10.71
C LEU A 14 -0.78 -4.39 -10.10
N VAL A 15 -2.06 -4.50 -9.73
CA VAL A 15 -2.84 -3.37 -9.18
C VAL A 15 -2.25 -2.89 -7.87
N SER A 16 -1.86 -3.80 -6.98
CA SER A 16 -1.25 -3.39 -5.71
C SER A 16 0.14 -2.79 -5.92
N ALA A 17 0.98 -3.34 -6.80
CA ALA A 17 2.28 -2.74 -7.11
C ALA A 17 2.15 -1.28 -7.58
N MET A 18 1.17 -1.02 -8.46
CA MET A 18 0.84 0.34 -8.89
C MET A 18 0.34 1.21 -7.74
N GLY A 19 -0.45 0.66 -6.81
CA GLY A 19 -0.86 1.33 -5.58
C GLY A 19 0.33 1.75 -4.71
N GLY A 20 1.31 0.86 -4.51
CA GLY A 20 2.53 1.16 -3.77
C GLY A 20 3.38 2.26 -4.43
N LEU A 21 3.50 2.23 -5.76
CA LEU A 21 4.16 3.29 -6.52
C LEU A 21 3.40 4.62 -6.43
N GLY A 22 2.07 4.60 -6.55
CA GLY A 22 1.23 5.79 -6.46
C GLY A 22 1.29 6.42 -5.07
N MET A 23 1.31 5.58 -4.02
CA MET A 23 1.50 6.04 -2.65
C MET A 23 2.85 6.75 -2.49
N THR A 24 3.93 6.11 -2.92
CA THR A 24 5.30 6.57 -2.70
C THR A 24 5.63 7.82 -3.54
N ASN A 25 5.21 7.84 -4.80
CA ASN A 25 5.62 8.88 -5.75
C ASN A 25 4.66 10.08 -5.83
N SER A 26 3.44 9.97 -5.30
CA SER A 26 2.42 11.01 -5.48
C SER A 26 1.65 11.31 -4.21
N ILE A 27 0.96 10.33 -3.63
CA ILE A 27 0.05 10.57 -2.50
C ILE A 27 0.85 11.04 -1.27
N PHE A 28 1.91 10.32 -0.90
CA PHE A 28 2.67 10.60 0.30
C PHE A 28 3.40 11.95 0.21
N PRO A 29 4.18 12.27 -0.85
CA PRO A 29 4.77 13.59 -1.02
C PRO A 29 3.74 14.73 -0.99
N LEU A 30 2.61 14.57 -1.69
CA LEU A 30 1.58 15.61 -1.75
C LEU A 30 0.98 15.91 -0.37
N LEU A 31 0.74 14.87 0.43
CA LEU A 31 0.22 15.03 1.78
C LEU A 31 1.28 15.57 2.74
N LEU A 32 2.55 15.19 2.56
CA LEU A 32 3.65 15.78 3.32
C LEU A 32 3.72 17.29 3.06
N VAL A 33 3.64 17.74 1.80
CA VAL A 33 3.66 19.18 1.42
C VAL A 33 2.48 19.93 2.03
N ARG A 34 1.35 19.26 2.25
CA ARG A 34 0.19 19.88 2.92
C ARG A 34 0.39 20.02 4.43
N LEU A 35 1.18 19.13 5.03
CA LEU A 35 1.43 19.10 6.48
C LEU A 35 2.67 19.92 6.88
N MET A 36 3.58 20.17 5.94
CA MET A 36 4.82 20.91 6.13
C MET A 36 4.82 22.17 5.26
N GLU A 37 5.20 23.31 5.83
CA GLU A 37 5.35 24.56 5.07
C GLU A 37 6.47 24.46 4.01
N GLU A 38 7.54 23.73 4.32
CA GLU A 38 8.65 23.48 3.39
C GLU A 38 9.17 22.04 3.50
N ILE A 39 9.35 21.37 2.36
CA ILE A 39 9.97 20.05 2.28
C ILE A 39 11.27 20.16 1.49
N PRO A 40 12.40 19.86 2.13
CA PRO A 40 13.69 19.73 1.45
C PRO A 40 13.64 18.74 0.27
N LEU A 41 14.26 19.12 -0.86
CA LEU A 41 14.25 18.32 -2.09
C LEU A 41 14.90 16.94 -1.91
N ASP A 42 15.89 16.82 -1.03
CA ASP A 42 16.56 15.55 -0.67
C ASP A 42 15.59 14.54 -0.06
N ILE A 43 14.62 14.99 0.74
CA ILE A 43 13.58 14.11 1.30
C ILE A 43 12.70 13.54 0.20
N LEU A 44 12.32 14.36 -0.78
CA LEU A 44 11.50 13.92 -1.92
C LEU A 44 12.23 12.88 -2.78
N ILE A 45 13.54 13.05 -2.97
CA ILE A 45 14.38 12.09 -3.70
C ILE A 45 14.46 10.76 -2.92
N ASN A 46 14.75 10.81 -1.61
CA ASN A 46 14.85 9.62 -0.77
C ASN A 46 13.55 8.81 -0.72
N ILE A 47 12.40 9.49 -0.67
CA ILE A 47 11.08 8.85 -0.75
C ILE A 47 10.91 8.14 -2.09
N ARG A 48 11.27 8.80 -3.20
CA ARG A 48 11.12 8.25 -4.56
C ARG A 48 11.98 7.01 -4.80
N ASP A 49 13.20 6.99 -4.27
CA ASP A 49 14.14 5.86 -4.41
C ASP A 49 13.66 4.58 -3.71
N ALA A 50 12.72 4.71 -2.76
CA ALA A 50 12.05 3.59 -2.12
C ALA A 50 10.86 3.02 -2.91
N GLY A 51 10.50 3.68 -4.01
CA GLY A 51 9.37 3.29 -4.86
C GLY A 51 9.41 1.81 -5.27
N PRO A 52 10.52 1.28 -5.80
CA PRO A 52 10.61 -0.14 -6.19
C PRO A 52 10.35 -1.13 -5.03
N GLN A 53 10.88 -0.84 -3.84
CA GLN A 53 10.75 -1.69 -2.65
C GLN A 53 9.30 -1.67 -2.14
N MET A 54 8.66 -0.50 -2.13
CA MET A 54 7.25 -0.35 -1.77
C MET A 54 6.34 -0.99 -2.80
N ALA A 55 6.66 -0.87 -4.10
CA ALA A 55 5.95 -1.57 -5.16
C ALA A 55 6.00 -3.09 -4.95
N LEU A 56 7.16 -3.64 -4.58
CA LEU A 56 7.32 -5.07 -4.31
C LEU A 56 6.51 -5.52 -3.08
N LEU A 57 6.58 -4.77 -1.96
CA LEU A 57 5.80 -5.05 -0.76
C LEU A 57 4.30 -5.13 -1.09
N TRP A 58 3.81 -4.14 -1.82
CA TRP A 58 2.41 -4.10 -2.22
C TRP A 58 2.08 -5.19 -3.25
N ALA A 59 2.96 -5.50 -4.19
CA ALA A 59 2.79 -6.58 -5.15
C ALA A 59 2.56 -7.93 -4.45
N ILE A 60 3.34 -8.21 -3.40
CA ILE A 60 3.20 -9.42 -2.57
C ILE A 60 1.85 -9.40 -1.85
N GLY A 61 1.49 -8.28 -1.23
CA GLY A 61 0.18 -8.12 -0.59
C GLY A 61 -0.98 -8.34 -1.56
N GLY A 62 -0.87 -7.80 -2.78
CA GLY A 62 -1.85 -7.95 -3.83
C GLY A 62 -1.99 -9.39 -4.33
N ALA A 63 -0.88 -10.12 -4.45
CA ALA A 63 -0.89 -11.54 -4.77
C ALA A 63 -1.67 -12.34 -3.71
N VAL A 64 -1.45 -12.05 -2.43
CA VAL A 64 -2.16 -12.68 -1.30
C VAL A 64 -3.67 -12.37 -1.37
N VAL A 65 -4.06 -11.13 -1.65
CA VAL A 65 -5.47 -10.75 -1.81
C VAL A 65 -6.10 -11.40 -3.05
N GLY A 66 -5.38 -11.48 -4.17
CA GLY A 66 -5.84 -12.18 -5.36
C GLY A 66 -6.07 -13.67 -5.11
N TRP A 67 -5.22 -14.29 -4.28
CA TRP A 67 -5.28 -15.70 -3.91
C TRP A 67 -6.40 -16.03 -2.92
N LEU A 68 -6.57 -15.20 -1.89
CA LEU A 68 -7.53 -15.45 -0.80
C LEU A 68 -8.91 -14.83 -1.07
N GLY A 69 -8.94 -13.66 -1.72
CA GLY A 69 -10.12 -12.86 -1.94
C GLY A 69 -10.75 -12.28 -0.67
N GLY A 70 -11.78 -11.46 -0.89
CA GLY A 70 -12.64 -10.89 0.15
C GLY A 70 -12.19 -9.53 0.65
N GLY A 71 -13.17 -8.63 0.83
CA GLY A 71 -12.94 -7.24 1.24
C GLY A 71 -12.17 -7.12 2.56
N ARG A 72 -12.50 -7.92 3.58
CA ARG A 72 -11.79 -7.90 4.88
C ARG A 72 -10.33 -8.32 4.74
N THR A 73 -10.04 -9.35 3.94
CA THR A 73 -8.66 -9.78 3.66
C THR A 73 -7.91 -8.67 2.95
N GLY A 74 -8.53 -8.06 1.94
CA GLY A 74 -7.96 -6.93 1.20
C GLY A 74 -7.62 -5.76 2.11
N ALA A 75 -8.56 -5.33 2.94
CA ALA A 75 -8.37 -4.25 3.92
C ALA A 75 -7.21 -4.52 4.87
N LEU A 76 -7.11 -5.75 5.41
CA LEU A 76 -6.05 -6.11 6.34
C LEU A 76 -4.68 -6.17 5.66
N VAL A 77 -4.58 -6.89 4.54
CA VAL A 77 -3.29 -7.11 3.86
C VAL A 77 -2.77 -5.82 3.24
N ILE A 78 -3.58 -5.13 2.44
CA ILE A 78 -3.17 -3.89 1.78
C ILE A 78 -3.11 -2.73 2.76
N GLY A 79 -3.99 -2.71 3.78
CA GLY A 79 -3.88 -1.76 4.89
C GLY A 79 -2.57 -1.91 5.65
N PHE A 80 -2.14 -3.14 5.94
CA PHE A 80 -0.83 -3.40 6.54
C PHE A 80 0.33 -2.94 5.63
N CYS A 81 0.29 -3.27 4.33
CA CYS A 81 1.27 -2.75 3.37
C CYS A 81 1.32 -1.21 3.38
N GLY A 82 0.17 -0.55 3.37
CA GLY A 82 0.08 0.90 3.45
C GLY A 82 0.64 1.46 4.75
N GLY A 83 0.27 0.89 5.90
CA GLY A 83 0.82 1.28 7.20
C GLY A 83 2.34 1.14 7.26
N MET A 84 2.90 0.01 6.78
CA MET A 84 4.35 -0.20 6.71
C MET A 84 5.05 0.79 5.77
N THR A 85 4.49 1.03 4.58
CA THR A 85 5.01 2.03 3.64
C THR A 85 5.00 3.40 4.28
N GLY A 86 3.89 3.79 4.90
CA GLY A 86 3.73 5.06 5.59
C GLY A 86 4.70 5.25 6.76
N TYR A 87 4.88 4.23 7.59
CA TYR A 87 5.86 4.20 8.67
C TYR A 87 7.28 4.44 8.14
N TRP A 88 7.66 3.66 7.12
CA TRP A 88 9.03 3.70 6.59
C TRP A 88 9.31 5.03 5.88
N LEU A 89 8.38 5.52 5.07
CA LEU A 89 8.50 6.83 4.42
C LEU A 89 8.51 7.98 5.43
N GLY A 90 7.71 7.91 6.50
CA GLY A 90 7.73 8.90 7.58
C GLY A 90 9.06 8.93 8.32
N ALA A 91 9.64 7.76 8.60
CA ALA A 91 10.95 7.64 9.23
C ALA A 91 12.07 8.22 8.36
N VAL A 92 12.03 7.95 7.04
CA VAL A 92 13.00 8.48 6.07
C VAL A 92 12.83 9.99 5.89
N ALA A 93 11.59 10.49 5.81
CA ALA A 93 11.31 11.88 5.52
C ALA A 93 11.79 12.84 6.62
N ALA A 94 11.74 12.43 7.89
CA ALA A 94 12.01 13.36 8.99
C ALA A 94 13.18 12.93 9.88
N LYS A 95 14.11 12.12 9.35
CA LYS A 95 15.27 11.61 10.09
C LYS A 95 14.89 10.98 11.45
N GLY A 96 13.72 10.34 11.50
CA GLY A 96 13.20 9.68 12.71
C GLY A 96 12.31 10.53 13.63
N ASP A 97 11.85 11.72 13.23
CA ASP A 97 10.85 12.45 14.02
C ASP A 97 9.57 11.60 14.20
N PRO A 98 9.17 11.30 15.46
CA PRO A 98 8.01 10.47 15.75
C PRO A 98 6.70 10.99 15.15
N GLN A 99 6.52 12.31 15.07
CA GLN A 99 5.28 12.90 14.55
C GLN A 99 5.10 12.56 13.07
N PHE A 100 6.18 12.57 12.28
CA PHE A 100 6.16 12.19 10.87
C PHE A 100 5.95 10.71 10.65
N ILE A 101 6.51 9.86 11.52
CA ILE A 101 6.27 8.42 11.49
C ILE A 101 4.79 8.13 11.75
N ILE A 102 4.18 8.80 12.74
CA ILE A 102 2.76 8.66 13.06
C ILE A 102 1.90 9.12 11.89
N TRP A 103 2.09 10.34 11.39
CA TRP A 103 1.31 10.86 10.26
C TRP A 103 1.49 10.02 9.01
N GLY A 104 2.73 9.61 8.72
CA GLY A 104 3.02 8.75 7.59
C GLY A 104 2.28 7.42 7.68
N THR A 105 2.30 6.78 8.86
CA THR A 105 1.57 5.53 9.13
C THR A 105 0.07 5.73 8.96
N VAL A 106 -0.50 6.82 9.50
CA VAL A 106 -1.92 7.14 9.37
C VAL A 106 -2.31 7.32 7.90
N ILE A 107 -1.54 8.11 7.14
CA ILE A 107 -1.75 8.29 5.69
C ILE A 107 -1.71 6.94 4.98
N GLY A 108 -0.73 6.10 5.31
CA GLY A 108 -0.58 4.78 4.74
C GLY A 108 -1.75 3.86 5.02
N LEU A 109 -2.27 3.85 6.25
CA LEU A 109 -3.47 3.09 6.62
C LEU A 109 -4.70 3.61 5.89
N LEU A 110 -4.89 4.93 5.83
CA LEU A 110 -6.02 5.57 5.15
C LEU A 110 -6.00 5.37 3.64
N TYR A 111 -4.82 5.19 3.03
CA TYR A 111 -4.69 4.84 1.63
C TYR A 111 -4.88 3.33 1.41
N GLY A 112 -4.21 2.51 2.21
CA GLY A 112 -4.18 1.05 2.06
C GLY A 112 -5.49 0.36 2.43
N ILE A 113 -6.18 0.76 3.50
CA ILE A 113 -7.42 0.10 3.95
C ILE A 113 -8.54 0.23 2.92
N PRO A 114 -8.89 1.43 2.43
CA PRO A 114 -9.94 1.58 1.41
C PRO A 114 -9.56 0.93 0.08
N GLY A 115 -8.30 1.09 -0.37
CA GLY A 115 -7.80 0.43 -1.58
C GLY A 115 -7.90 -1.09 -1.47
N GLY A 116 -7.53 -1.64 -0.32
CA GLY A 116 -7.67 -3.06 0.03
C GLY A 116 -9.13 -3.53 0.04
N LEU A 117 -10.05 -2.75 0.62
CA LEU A 117 -11.49 -3.06 0.59
C LEU A 117 -12.02 -3.15 -0.84
N VAL A 118 -11.67 -2.18 -1.69
CA VAL A 118 -12.07 -2.16 -3.10
C VAL A 118 -11.50 -3.38 -3.83
N MET A 119 -10.20 -3.62 -3.71
CA MET A 119 -9.52 -4.75 -4.33
C MET A 119 -10.10 -6.10 -3.87
N GLY A 120 -10.33 -6.27 -2.56
CA GLY A 120 -10.91 -7.49 -2.01
C GLY A 120 -12.37 -7.72 -2.43
N ARG A 121 -13.11 -6.66 -2.80
CA ARG A 121 -14.44 -6.77 -3.40
C ARG A 121 -14.39 -7.18 -4.88
N VAL A 122 -13.38 -6.73 -5.62
CA VAL A 122 -13.12 -7.17 -7.01
C VAL A 122 -12.77 -8.65 -7.06
N PHE A 123 -12.13 -9.17 -6.01
CA PHE A 123 -11.81 -10.59 -5.86
C PHE A 123 -12.68 -11.26 -4.80
N PRO A 124 -13.97 -11.55 -5.06
CA PRO A 124 -14.83 -12.19 -4.07
C PRO A 124 -14.23 -13.53 -3.61
N ARG A 125 -14.48 -13.86 -2.33
CA ARG A 125 -14.18 -15.21 -1.83
C ARG A 125 -15.10 -16.16 -2.57
N THR A 126 -14.52 -17.13 -3.27
CA THR A 126 -15.27 -18.27 -3.74
C THR A 126 -15.66 -19.06 -2.50
N VAL A 127 -16.91 -18.91 -2.08
CA VAL A 127 -17.49 -19.82 -1.10
C VAL A 127 -17.57 -21.16 -1.83
N SER A 128 -16.73 -22.10 -1.42
CA SER A 128 -16.94 -23.49 -1.78
C SER A 128 -18.32 -23.83 -1.22
N GLU A 129 -19.33 -23.94 -2.08
CA GLU A 129 -20.56 -24.64 -1.73
C GLU A 129 -20.11 -26.03 -1.25
N MET A 130 -20.24 -26.25 0.06
CA MET A 130 -20.03 -27.56 0.70
C MET A 130 -21.31 -28.37 0.55
#